data_AF-M1GK82-F1
#
_entry.id   AF-M1GK82-F1
#
_cell.length_a   1.000
_cell.length_b   1.000
_cell.length_c   1.000
_cell.angle_alpha   90.00
_cell.angle_beta   90.00
_cell.angle_gamma   90.00
#
_symmetry.space_group_name_H-M   'P 1'
#
loop_
_entity.id
_entity.type
_entity.pdbx_description
1 polymer ?
#
loop_
_entity_poly.entity_id
_entity_poly.type
_entity_poly.pdbx_seq_one_letter_code
_entity_poly.pdbx_strand_id
1 'polypeptide(L)'
;RRGPGGPDWHWGGCSDNIDFGRVFGREFVDSSEKGRDLRFLMNLHNNEAGRMTVFSEMRQECKCHGMSGSCTVKTCWMRLPTFRTVGDLLKDRFDGASRVIYGNKGSNRASRVEGPHLEPENPAHKPPSPHDLVYFEKSPNFCTYSGKAGTAGTAGRFCNSSSPALDGCELLCCGRGYRTRTQRVTER
;
A
#
# COMPACT_ATOMS: atom_id res chain seq x y z
N ARG A 1 -18.23 3.72 -9.17
CA ARG A 1 -19.60 3.59 -9.74
C ARG A 1 -19.50 3.77 -11.25
N ARG A 2 -20.17 2.92 -12.04
CA ARG A 2 -20.22 3.08 -13.51
C ARG A 2 -20.98 4.37 -13.84
N GLY A 3 -20.36 5.32 -14.53
CA GLY A 3 -21.05 6.48 -15.09
C GLY A 3 -21.92 6.07 -16.29
N PRO A 4 -22.73 6.98 -16.86
CA PRO A 4 -23.43 6.69 -18.11
C PRO A 4 -22.42 6.40 -19.23
N GLY A 5 -22.82 5.55 -20.18
CA GLY A 5 -22.05 5.34 -21.42
C GLY A 5 -21.99 6.62 -22.25
N GLY A 6 -21.02 6.71 -23.16
CA GLY A 6 -20.91 7.82 -24.10
C GLY A 6 -21.57 7.52 -25.45
N PRO A 7 -21.74 8.53 -26.32
CA PRO A 7 -22.29 8.31 -27.66
C PRO A 7 -21.47 7.32 -28.51
N ASP A 8 -20.15 7.27 -28.34
CA ASP A 8 -19.23 6.43 -29.14
C ASP A 8 -18.73 5.16 -28.41
N TRP A 9 -19.30 4.85 -27.25
CA TRP A 9 -18.92 3.64 -26.50
C TRP A 9 -19.99 3.18 -25.51
N HIS A 10 -20.10 1.86 -25.34
CA HIS A 10 -21.04 1.27 -24.40
C HIS A 10 -20.34 0.41 -23.34
N TRP A 11 -21.00 0.24 -22.19
CA TRP A 11 -20.57 -0.73 -21.18
C TRP A 11 -20.81 -2.15 -21.69
N GLY A 12 -19.83 -3.02 -21.50
CA GLY A 12 -19.94 -4.45 -21.81
C GLY A 12 -18.74 -5.22 -21.28
N GLY A 13 -18.55 -6.46 -21.72
CA GLY A 13 -17.49 -7.33 -21.19
C GLY A 13 -17.71 -7.75 -19.74
N CYS A 14 -16.62 -8.13 -19.06
CA CYS A 14 -16.64 -8.55 -17.65
C CYS A 14 -15.84 -7.56 -16.81
N SER A 15 -16.55 -6.66 -16.12
CA SER A 15 -15.91 -5.76 -15.16
C SER A 15 -15.56 -6.51 -13.86
N ASP A 16 -14.38 -6.23 -13.32
CA ASP A 16 -13.96 -6.79 -12.04
C ASP A 16 -14.88 -6.33 -10.90
N ASN A 17 -15.26 -7.29 -10.04
CA ASN A 17 -16.13 -7.03 -8.89
C ASN A 17 -15.31 -6.59 -7.68
N ILE A 18 -14.84 -5.35 -7.72
CA ILE A 18 -14.04 -4.76 -6.65
C ILE A 18 -14.81 -4.66 -5.32
N ASP A 19 -16.13 -4.43 -5.36
CA ASP A 19 -16.94 -4.30 -4.15
C ASP A 19 -16.95 -5.61 -3.36
N PHE A 20 -17.11 -6.75 -4.04
CA PHE A 20 -16.98 -8.07 -3.43
C PHE A 20 -15.58 -8.27 -2.83
N GLY A 21 -14.52 -7.99 -3.60
CA GLY A 21 -13.14 -8.13 -3.13
C GLY A 21 -12.84 -7.28 -1.90
N ARG A 22 -13.37 -6.06 -1.84
CA ARG A 22 -13.22 -5.16 -0.69
C ARG A 22 -13.93 -5.68 0.55
N VAL A 23 -15.17 -6.16 0.41
CA VAL A 23 -15.95 -6.73 1.53
C VAL A 23 -15.28 -8.00 2.06
N PHE A 24 -14.95 -8.94 1.16
CA PHE A 24 -14.26 -10.17 1.55
C PHE A 24 -12.91 -9.89 2.23
N GLY A 25 -12.10 -8.99 1.64
CA GLY A 25 -10.81 -8.61 2.21
C GLY A 25 -10.94 -7.95 3.59
N ARG A 26 -12.02 -7.19 3.82
CA ARG A 26 -12.34 -6.64 5.13
C ARG A 26 -12.70 -7.74 6.12
N GLU A 27 -13.67 -8.58 5.80
CA GLU A 27 -14.14 -9.65 6.68
C GLU A 27 -13.03 -10.65 7.03
N PHE A 28 -12.17 -10.99 6.07
CA PHE A 28 -11.08 -11.93 6.30
C PHE A 28 -9.91 -11.31 7.07
N VAL A 29 -9.34 -10.20 6.59
CA VAL A 29 -8.11 -9.62 7.17
C VAL A 29 -8.40 -8.96 8.51
N ASP A 30 -9.54 -8.27 8.66
CA ASP A 30 -9.83 -7.57 9.91
C ASP A 30 -10.32 -8.53 11.01
N SER A 31 -10.70 -9.78 10.67
CA SER A 31 -11.12 -10.79 11.67
C SER A 31 -9.99 -11.24 12.60
N SER A 32 -8.73 -11.17 12.15
CA SER A 32 -7.57 -11.48 13.00
C SER A 32 -7.22 -10.36 13.96
N GLU A 33 -7.66 -9.13 13.69
CA GLU A 33 -7.40 -7.97 14.53
C GLU A 33 -8.30 -8.03 15.77
N LYS A 34 -7.67 -8.11 16.95
CA LYS A 34 -8.37 -8.20 18.24
C LYS A 34 -7.84 -7.14 19.20
N GLY A 35 -8.75 -6.60 20.00
CA GLY A 35 -8.41 -5.66 21.06
C GLY A 35 -8.96 -4.26 20.80
N ARG A 36 -8.39 -3.28 21.50
CA ARG A 36 -8.73 -1.85 21.42
C ARG A 36 -7.49 -0.97 21.59
N ASP A 37 -6.30 -1.57 21.49
CA ASP A 37 -5.02 -0.89 21.66
C ASP A 37 -4.63 -0.09 20.40
N LEU A 38 -3.53 0.69 20.45
CA LEU A 38 -3.07 1.47 19.28
C LEU A 38 -2.77 0.57 18.09
N ARG A 39 -2.23 -0.63 18.36
CA ARG A 39 -1.89 -1.60 17.32
C ARG A 39 -3.14 -2.05 16.58
N PHE A 40 -4.21 -2.39 17.30
CA PHE A 40 -5.49 -2.73 16.70
C PHE A 40 -6.03 -1.61 15.80
N LEU A 41 -6.04 -0.36 16.27
CA LEU A 41 -6.51 0.78 15.47
C LEU A 41 -5.63 1.05 14.24
N MET A 42 -4.30 0.99 14.41
CA MET A 42 -3.33 1.13 13.33
C MET A 42 -3.52 0.05 12.26
N ASN A 43 -3.68 -1.22 12.66
CA ASN A 43 -3.85 -2.33 11.75
C ASN A 43 -5.14 -2.17 10.93
N LEU A 44 -6.27 -1.87 11.57
CA LEU A 44 -7.53 -1.61 10.84
C LEU A 44 -7.42 -0.44 9.86
N HIS A 45 -6.73 0.64 10.25
CA HIS A 45 -6.48 1.79 9.37
C HIS A 45 -5.65 1.40 8.14
N ASN A 46 -4.51 0.74 8.36
CA ASN A 46 -3.59 0.34 7.28
C ASN A 46 -4.21 -0.73 6.36
N ASN A 47 -5.02 -1.65 6.92
CA ASN A 47 -5.78 -2.63 6.15
C ASN A 47 -6.78 -1.93 5.22
N GLU A 48 -7.49 -0.91 5.71
CA GLU A 48 -8.39 -0.12 4.88
C GLU A 48 -7.63 0.70 3.83
N ALA A 49 -6.48 1.29 4.17
CA ALA A 49 -5.65 2.00 3.19
C ALA A 49 -5.21 1.09 2.04
N GLY A 50 -4.85 -0.17 2.34
CA GLY A 50 -4.57 -1.19 1.31
C GLY A 50 -5.78 -1.47 0.41
N ARG A 51 -6.95 -1.70 1.00
CA ARG A 51 -8.19 -1.94 0.26
C ARG A 51 -8.61 -0.74 -0.59
N MET A 52 -8.50 0.46 -0.03
CA MET A 52 -8.83 1.72 -0.70
C MET A 52 -7.90 1.98 -1.87
N THR A 53 -6.61 1.67 -1.76
CA THR A 53 -5.65 1.80 -2.86
C THR A 53 -6.04 0.93 -4.05
N VAL A 54 -6.46 -0.32 -3.83
CA VAL A 54 -6.93 -1.18 -4.93
C VAL A 54 -8.24 -0.64 -5.53
N PHE A 55 -9.14 -0.15 -4.69
CA PHE A 55 -10.44 0.36 -5.11
C PHE A 55 -10.36 1.65 -5.93
N SER A 56 -9.56 2.62 -5.48
CA SER A 56 -9.42 3.93 -6.14
C SER A 56 -8.72 3.84 -7.49
N GLU A 57 -7.87 2.82 -7.67
CA GLU A 57 -7.07 2.62 -8.88
C GLU A 57 -7.75 1.77 -9.96
N MET A 58 -9.05 1.47 -9.80
CA MET A 58 -9.85 0.82 -10.83
C MET A 58 -9.86 1.67 -12.11
N ARG A 59 -9.59 1.04 -13.26
CA ARG A 59 -9.48 1.73 -14.55
C ARG A 59 -10.55 1.28 -15.52
N GLN A 60 -11.03 2.22 -16.33
CA GLN A 60 -11.86 1.88 -17.47
C GLN A 60 -10.95 1.44 -18.62
N GLU A 61 -11.07 0.18 -19.02
CA GLU A 61 -10.43 -0.35 -20.22
C GLU A 61 -11.46 -0.52 -21.32
N CYS A 62 -11.03 -0.37 -22.58
CA CYS A 62 -11.91 -0.46 -23.74
C CYS A 62 -11.28 -1.30 -24.84
N LYS A 63 -12.11 -2.03 -25.58
CA LYS A 63 -11.74 -2.73 -26.82
C LYS A 63 -12.46 -2.16 -28.01
N CYS A 64 -11.67 -1.74 -29.01
CA CYS A 64 -12.15 -1.29 -30.30
C CYS A 64 -12.46 -2.48 -31.20
N HIS A 65 -13.58 -2.42 -31.90
CA HIS A 65 -14.03 -3.48 -32.79
C HIS A 65 -14.88 -2.93 -33.95
N GLY A 66 -14.64 -1.69 -34.35
CA GLY A 66 -15.15 -1.13 -35.59
C GLY A 66 -14.48 -1.77 -36.82
N MET A 67 -14.98 -1.43 -38.01
CA MET A 67 -14.47 -1.94 -39.28
C MET A 67 -12.94 -1.80 -39.37
N SER A 68 -12.25 -2.87 -39.76
CA SER A 68 -10.78 -2.93 -39.83
C SER A 68 -10.05 -2.60 -38.51
N GLY A 69 -10.70 -2.81 -37.36
CA GLY A 69 -10.14 -2.52 -36.04
C GLY A 69 -10.26 -1.07 -35.59
N SER A 70 -11.07 -0.25 -36.27
CA SER A 70 -11.30 1.14 -35.88
C SER A 70 -11.98 1.25 -34.50
N CYS A 71 -11.78 2.38 -33.82
CA CYS A 71 -12.40 2.69 -32.53
C CYS A 71 -13.71 3.47 -32.65
N THR A 72 -14.35 3.49 -33.83
CA THR A 72 -15.66 4.15 -34.01
C THR A 72 -16.75 3.50 -33.17
N VAL A 73 -16.58 2.20 -32.86
CA VAL A 73 -17.35 1.50 -31.85
C VAL A 73 -16.36 0.81 -30.90
N LYS A 74 -16.53 1.07 -29.61
CA LYS A 74 -15.75 0.40 -28.56
C LYS A 74 -16.65 0.00 -27.39
N THR A 75 -16.28 -1.11 -26.75
CA THR A 75 -16.91 -1.62 -25.53
C THR A 75 -15.93 -1.42 -24.39
N CYS A 76 -16.40 -0.92 -23.25
CA CYS A 76 -15.56 -0.69 -22.09
C CYS A 76 -16.04 -1.47 -20.86
N TRP A 77 -15.11 -1.83 -19.98
CA TRP A 77 -15.32 -2.46 -18.67
C TRP A 77 -14.38 -1.85 -17.64
N MET A 78 -14.66 -2.10 -16.35
CA MET A 78 -13.75 -1.72 -15.28
C MET A 78 -12.78 -2.87 -14.99
N ARG A 79 -11.50 -2.57 -14.96
CA ARG A 79 -10.42 -3.52 -14.68
C ARG A 79 -9.61 -3.07 -13.47
N LEU A 80 -9.17 -4.03 -12.67
CA LEU A 80 -8.18 -3.84 -11.62
C LEU A 80 -6.85 -3.36 -12.21
N PRO A 81 -6.10 -2.51 -11.50
CA PRO A 81 -4.73 -2.19 -11.87
C PRO A 81 -3.84 -3.43 -11.77
N THR A 82 -2.67 -3.38 -12.40
CA THR A 82 -1.65 -4.39 -12.12
C THR A 82 -1.24 -4.32 -10.65
N PHE A 83 -0.91 -5.47 -10.05
CA PHE A 83 -0.51 -5.48 -8.65
C PHE A 83 0.81 -4.75 -8.40
N ARG A 84 1.66 -4.60 -9.41
CA ARG A 84 2.86 -3.74 -9.34
C ARG A 84 2.48 -2.28 -9.08
N THR A 85 1.50 -1.75 -9.80
CA THR A 85 0.98 -0.39 -9.58
C THR A 85 0.47 -0.21 -8.15
N VAL A 86 -0.26 -1.20 -7.60
CA VAL A 86 -0.71 -1.17 -6.20
C VAL A 86 0.49 -1.13 -5.25
N GLY A 87 1.50 -1.97 -5.49
CA GLY A 87 2.72 -2.00 -4.69
C GLY A 87 3.51 -0.69 -4.72
N ASP A 88 3.64 -0.08 -5.90
CA ASP A 88 4.34 1.21 -6.06
C ASP A 88 3.60 2.32 -5.29
N LEU A 89 2.27 2.39 -5.40
CA LEU A 89 1.47 3.38 -4.67
C LEU A 89 1.55 3.18 -3.15
N LEU A 90 1.47 1.93 -2.67
CA LEU A 90 1.63 1.65 -1.24
C LEU A 90 3.06 1.92 -0.76
N LYS A 91 4.07 1.75 -1.62
CA LYS A 91 5.46 2.11 -1.30
C LYS A 91 5.61 3.62 -1.14
N ASP A 92 4.96 4.43 -1.97
CA ASP A 92 4.95 5.88 -1.80
C ASP A 92 4.24 6.28 -0.48
N ARG A 93 3.12 5.61 -0.14
CA ARG A 93 2.43 5.84 1.14
C ARG A 93 3.26 5.37 2.34
N PHE A 94 4.09 4.35 2.18
CA PHE A 94 5.02 3.90 3.19
C PHE A 94 6.11 4.95 3.47
N ASP A 95 6.65 5.58 2.42
CA ASP A 95 7.67 6.64 2.58
C ASP A 95 7.08 7.91 3.22
N GLY A 96 5.80 8.17 2.98
CA GLY A 96 5.03 9.28 3.57
C GLY A 96 4.23 8.92 4.82
N ALA A 97 4.46 7.75 5.44
CA ALA A 97 3.62 7.27 6.53
C ALA A 97 3.65 8.21 7.74
N SER A 98 2.50 8.40 8.38
CA SER A 98 2.35 9.34 9.49
C SER A 98 2.51 8.65 10.85
N ARG A 99 3.30 9.26 11.74
CA ARG A 99 3.40 8.81 13.12
C ARG A 99 2.19 9.27 13.92
N VAL A 100 1.51 8.34 14.58
CA VAL A 100 0.25 8.60 15.28
C VAL A 100 0.32 8.23 16.75
N ILE A 101 -0.53 8.88 17.54
CA ILE A 101 -0.79 8.65 18.95
C ILE A 101 -2.30 8.47 19.17
N TYR A 102 -2.68 8.11 20.40
CA TYR A 102 -4.09 8.11 20.79
C TYR A 102 -4.62 9.54 20.80
N GLY A 103 -5.65 9.77 19.98
CA GLY A 103 -6.45 10.98 20.08
C GLY A 103 -7.30 10.93 21.34
N ASN A 104 -7.23 11.97 22.15
CA ASN A 104 -8.02 12.08 23.38
C ASN A 104 -9.04 13.19 23.19
N LYS A 105 -10.16 12.89 22.51
CA LYS A 105 -11.32 13.79 22.56
C LYS A 105 -11.88 13.70 23.97
N GLY A 106 -11.77 14.80 24.72
CA GLY A 106 -12.21 14.87 26.11
C GLY A 106 -13.63 14.32 26.30
N SER A 107 -13.89 13.79 27.50
CA SER A 107 -15.11 13.05 27.88
C SER A 107 -16.38 13.91 27.88
N ASN A 108 -16.81 14.39 26.72
CA ASN A 108 -18.17 14.89 26.51
C ASN A 108 -19.07 13.71 26.11
N ARG A 109 -20.37 13.76 26.49
CA ARG A 109 -21.34 12.69 26.20
C ARG A 109 -21.43 12.32 24.70
N ALA A 110 -21.03 13.22 23.79
CA ALA A 110 -20.90 12.97 22.35
C ALA A 110 -19.64 12.15 21.96
N SER A 111 -18.57 12.23 22.75
CA SER A 111 -17.31 11.49 22.53
C SER A 111 -17.39 10.00 22.89
N ARG A 112 -18.52 9.52 23.43
CA ARG A 112 -18.78 8.08 23.60
C ARG A 112 -19.28 7.40 22.32
N VAL A 113 -19.72 8.19 21.34
CA VAL A 113 -20.23 7.70 20.05
C VAL A 113 -19.09 7.53 19.04
N GLU A 114 -18.10 8.42 19.09
CA GLU A 114 -16.86 8.29 18.33
C GLU A 114 -15.84 7.53 19.18
N GLY A 115 -15.54 6.30 18.79
CA GLY A 115 -14.50 5.50 19.45
C GLY A 115 -13.12 6.18 19.41
N PRO A 116 -12.12 5.61 20.12
CA PRO A 116 -10.76 6.14 20.09
C PRO A 116 -10.27 6.28 18.64
N HIS A 117 -9.76 7.46 18.30
CA HIS A 117 -9.25 7.80 16.96
C HIS A 117 -7.75 8.05 16.99
N LEU A 118 -7.11 7.93 15.84
CA LEU A 118 -5.68 8.18 15.65
C LEU A 118 -5.47 9.67 15.35
N GLU A 119 -4.53 10.29 16.06
CA GLU A 119 -4.10 11.67 15.81
C GLU A 119 -2.61 11.69 15.47
N PRO A 120 -2.15 12.61 14.60
CA PRO A 120 -0.73 12.75 14.31
C PRO A 120 0.04 13.12 15.59
N GLU A 121 1.20 12.51 15.81
CA GLU A 121 2.07 12.84 16.96
C GLU A 121 2.52 14.30 16.93
N ASN A 122 2.76 14.84 15.73
CA ASN A 122 3.07 16.24 15.52
C ASN A 122 1.79 17.03 15.16
N PRO A 123 1.32 17.96 16.00
CA PRO A 123 0.11 18.74 15.72
C PRO A 123 0.20 19.62 14.48
N ALA A 124 1.41 19.92 13.99
CA ALA A 124 1.60 20.68 12.74
C ALA A 124 1.35 19.83 11.49
N HIS A 125 1.29 18.50 11.61
CA HIS A 125 0.99 17.60 10.50
C HIS A 125 -0.52 17.48 10.29
N LYS A 126 -0.92 17.29 9.03
CA LYS A 126 -2.32 17.01 8.71
C LYS A 126 -2.71 15.64 9.27
N PRO A 127 -3.96 15.47 9.74
CA PRO A 127 -4.49 14.15 10.09
C PRO A 127 -4.41 13.19 8.90
N PRO A 128 -4.13 11.90 9.13
CA PRO A 128 -4.01 10.91 8.07
C PRO A 128 -5.35 10.65 7.38
N SER A 129 -5.32 10.58 6.05
CA SER A 129 -6.44 10.14 5.20
C SER A 129 -6.64 8.62 5.31
N PRO A 130 -7.82 8.08 4.97
CA PRO A 130 -8.02 6.63 4.81
C PRO A 130 -7.12 5.96 3.75
N HIS A 131 -6.39 6.73 2.94
CA HIS A 131 -5.42 6.20 1.95
C HIS A 131 -3.98 6.27 2.44
N ASP A 132 -3.73 6.87 3.60
CA ASP A 132 -2.40 7.02 4.16
C ASP A 132 -2.06 5.83 5.05
N LEU A 133 -0.77 5.54 5.19
CA LEU A 133 -0.29 4.55 6.15
C LEU A 133 0.10 5.25 7.45
N VAL A 134 -0.17 4.59 8.57
CA VAL A 134 0.14 5.12 9.91
C VAL A 134 0.96 4.11 10.71
N TYR A 135 1.79 4.64 11.62
CA TYR A 135 2.60 3.86 12.55
C TYR A 135 2.73 4.58 13.89
N PHE A 136 3.02 3.88 14.98
CA PHE A 136 3.22 4.50 16.30
C PHE A 136 4.61 4.22 16.90
N GLU A 137 5.20 3.07 16.58
CA GLU A 137 6.54 2.67 17.02
C GLU A 137 7.62 2.97 15.99
N LYS A 138 8.78 3.44 16.45
CA LYS A 138 9.93 3.62 15.57
C LYS A 138 10.44 2.26 15.09
N SER A 139 10.79 2.19 13.81
CA SER A 139 11.40 0.99 13.24
C SER A 139 12.74 0.67 13.91
N PRO A 140 13.08 -0.61 14.12
CA PRO A 140 14.36 -1.01 14.65
C PRO A 140 15.49 -0.77 13.63
N ASN A 141 16.73 -0.93 14.08
CA ASN A 141 17.87 -0.99 13.16
C ASN A 141 17.94 -2.38 12.51
N PHE A 142 17.86 -2.42 11.17
CA PHE A 142 17.90 -3.66 10.39
C PHE A 142 19.31 -4.10 9.97
N CYS A 143 20.35 -3.34 10.32
CA CYS A 143 21.73 -3.62 9.92
C CYS A 143 22.29 -4.93 10.48
N THR A 144 22.00 -5.21 11.74
CA THR A 144 22.51 -6.37 12.49
C THR A 144 21.39 -7.34 12.83
N TYR A 145 21.75 -8.60 13.00
CA TYR A 145 20.82 -9.61 13.50
C TYR A 145 20.36 -9.23 14.92
N SER A 146 19.06 -9.32 15.17
CA SER A 146 18.47 -9.18 16.50
C SER A 146 17.26 -10.09 16.63
N GLY A 147 17.40 -11.17 17.41
CA GLY A 147 16.28 -12.08 17.70
C GLY A 147 15.13 -11.38 18.43
N LYS A 148 15.41 -10.36 19.25
CA LYS A 148 14.38 -9.57 19.97
C LYS A 148 13.54 -8.71 19.03
N ALA A 149 14.18 -8.08 18.04
CA ALA A 149 13.50 -7.23 17.07
C ALA A 149 13.03 -8.00 15.81
N GLY A 150 13.33 -9.30 15.71
CA GLY A 150 13.03 -10.12 14.54
C GLY A 150 13.85 -9.77 13.29
N THR A 151 14.97 -9.06 13.43
CA THR A 151 15.79 -8.63 12.28
C THR A 151 16.84 -9.68 11.93
N ALA A 152 16.94 -10.04 10.64
CA ALA A 152 17.96 -10.98 10.16
C ALA A 152 19.36 -10.35 9.99
N GLY A 153 19.44 -9.02 9.91
CA GLY A 153 20.64 -8.29 9.51
C GLY A 153 20.79 -8.21 7.98
N THR A 154 21.80 -7.49 7.51
CA THR A 154 22.06 -7.31 6.06
C THR A 154 23.26 -8.12 5.53
N ALA A 155 23.86 -8.96 6.37
CA ALA A 155 24.97 -9.83 5.97
C ALA A 155 24.53 -10.82 4.88
N GLY A 156 25.35 -10.99 3.83
CA GLY A 156 25.08 -11.91 2.73
C GLY A 156 24.08 -11.43 1.69
N ARG A 157 23.51 -10.21 1.84
CA ARG A 157 22.64 -9.61 0.82
C ARG A 157 23.48 -9.08 -0.36
N PHE A 158 22.95 -9.24 -1.57
CA PHE A 158 23.50 -8.57 -2.75
C PHE A 158 23.27 -7.06 -2.65
N CYS A 159 24.28 -6.29 -3.01
CA CYS A 159 24.26 -4.83 -3.03
C CYS A 159 24.76 -4.31 -4.37
N ASN A 160 24.37 -3.10 -4.72
CA ASN A 160 24.79 -2.41 -5.93
C ASN A 160 25.93 -1.43 -5.59
N SER A 161 27.13 -1.65 -6.12
CA SER A 161 28.28 -0.79 -5.82
C SER A 161 28.19 0.60 -6.45
N SER A 162 27.34 0.77 -7.47
CA SER A 162 27.20 2.02 -8.22
C SER A 162 26.01 2.87 -7.76
N SER A 163 25.13 2.33 -6.91
CA SER A 163 23.95 3.05 -6.43
C SER A 163 24.26 3.83 -5.15
N PRO A 164 23.87 5.12 -5.06
CA PRO A 164 23.90 5.88 -3.82
C PRO A 164 22.65 5.66 -2.95
N ALA A 165 21.64 4.91 -3.44
CA ALA A 165 20.38 4.69 -2.74
C ALA A 165 20.46 3.50 -1.76
N LEU A 166 19.32 3.08 -1.19
CA LEU A 166 19.24 2.04 -0.17
C LEU A 166 19.72 0.64 -0.63
N ASP A 167 19.74 0.39 -1.95
CA ASP A 167 20.33 -0.81 -2.56
C ASP A 167 21.86 -0.72 -2.70
N GLY A 168 22.41 0.49 -2.53
CA GLY A 168 23.82 0.81 -2.54
C GLY A 168 24.59 0.04 -1.48
N CYS A 169 25.79 -0.44 -1.83
CA CYS A 169 26.62 -1.19 -0.88
C CYS A 169 27.01 -0.40 0.37
N GLU A 170 27.10 0.93 0.29
CA GLU A 170 27.40 1.78 1.45
C GLU A 170 26.28 1.75 2.50
N LEU A 171 25.03 1.97 2.05
CA LEU A 171 23.85 2.00 2.93
C LEU A 171 23.40 0.58 3.31
N LEU A 172 23.30 -0.33 2.35
CA LEU A 172 22.81 -1.69 2.59
C LEU A 172 23.74 -2.49 3.50
N CYS A 173 25.06 -2.35 3.34
CA CYS A 173 26.05 -3.03 4.20
C CYS A 173 26.34 -2.23 5.49
N CYS A 174 25.70 -1.08 5.69
CA CYS A 174 25.83 -0.22 6.85
C CYS A 174 27.30 0.11 7.19
N GLY A 175 28.09 0.48 6.17
CA GLY A 175 29.50 0.83 6.32
C GLY A 175 30.46 -0.32 6.65
N ARG A 176 30.00 -1.58 6.74
CA ARG A 176 30.87 -2.73 7.06
C ARG A 176 31.73 -3.23 5.88
N GLY A 177 31.63 -2.58 4.72
CA GLY A 177 32.24 -3.01 3.47
C GLY A 177 31.46 -4.14 2.77
N TYR A 178 31.92 -4.51 1.58
CA TYR A 178 31.30 -5.54 0.73
C TYR A 178 32.36 -6.37 0.00
N ARG A 179 31.96 -7.54 -0.50
CA ARG A 179 32.82 -8.43 -1.30
C ARG A 179 32.25 -8.57 -2.70
N THR A 180 33.05 -8.33 -3.72
CA THR A 180 32.67 -8.53 -5.12
C THR A 180 33.01 -9.95 -5.57
N ARG A 181 32.10 -10.60 -6.30
CA ARG A 181 32.32 -11.92 -6.90
C ARG A 181 31.82 -11.91 -8.34
N THR A 182 32.65 -12.39 -9.26
CA THR A 182 32.26 -12.58 -10.66
C THR A 182 31.74 -14.00 -10.85
N GLN A 183 30.55 -14.15 -11.45
CA GLN A 183 29.96 -15.45 -11.78
C GLN A 183 29.68 -15.51 -13.27
N ARG A 184 29.95 -16.67 -13.89
CA ARG A 184 29.51 -16.95 -15.26
C ARG A 184 28.04 -17.37 -15.21
N VAL A 185 27.18 -16.64 -15.91
CA VAL A 185 25.75 -16.92 -16.02
C VAL A 185 25.48 -17.42 -17.44
N THR A 186 24.73 -18.51 -17.57
CA THR A 186 24.26 -19.00 -18.88
C THR A 186 22.87 -18.45 -19.10
N GLU A 187 22.71 -17.58 -20.10
CA GLU A 187 21.40 -17.12 -20.55
C GLU A 187 20.83 -18.10 -21.59
N ARG A 188 19.50 -18.21 -21.66
CA ARG A 188 18.79 -19.09 -22.59
C ARG A 188 18.31 -18.32 -23.80
#